data_AF-A0A928CHD4-F1
#
_entry.id   AF-A0A928CHD4-F1
#
_cell.length_a   1.000
_cell.length_b   1.000
_cell.length_c   1.000
_cell.angle_alpha   90.00
_cell.angle_beta   90.00
_cell.angle_gamma   90.00
#
_symmetry.space_group_name_H-M   'P 1'
#
loop_
_entity.id
_entity.type
_entity.pdbx_description
1 polymer ?
#
loop_
_entity_poly.entity_id
_entity_poly.type
_entity_poly.pdbx_seq_one_letter_code
_entity_poly.pdbx_strand_id
1 'polypeptide(L)'
;MMKRIILILSILTASFFFGGCTSEMSYNDVSDISDKNIGILKSNVDKEEANNIFPHASIVEYDKVISLFLDLEANSCDAAVMDESAADIVIKRNQDYVLLGTVMTSNGDELYVVVPRKYVALSEMPSVEELGFFEKIKGVMIRNLFNEHAFHLIWGGFKTTVIIFFFGAILAIILGAFLAYLSISHKCLWLYKPLSWFVMTIHDIPSVVLMMFFFYVVFGGTMHGILVSIIALGIYTSGALYKIFKIHITQVGKEQLEAGRMLGLSNFKCYRYIILPQAVKTMLPLVGGELKLLLRATSYAGYIAQKDLVKAVDAIRGFSYDTFMPLLMVSLLYLLLSWIIVKSLDYIYKKFFNND
;
A
#
# COMPACT_ATOMS: atom_id res chain seq x y z
N MET A 1 -19.74 -24.96 3.80
CA MET A 1 -18.30 -24.68 3.52
C MET A 1 -17.93 -23.23 3.83
N MET A 2 -18.67 -22.23 3.31
CA MET A 2 -18.41 -20.79 3.54
C MET A 2 -18.47 -20.33 5.02
N LYS A 3 -19.39 -20.88 5.83
CA LYS A 3 -19.46 -20.59 7.28
C LYS A 3 -18.25 -21.10 8.07
N ARG A 4 -17.62 -22.21 7.65
CA ARG A 4 -16.40 -22.74 8.30
C ARG A 4 -15.17 -21.88 7.97
N ILE A 5 -15.11 -21.32 6.76
CA ILE A 5 -14.02 -20.42 6.34
C ILE A 5 -14.11 -19.08 7.09
N ILE A 6 -15.32 -18.54 7.30
CA ILE A 6 -15.53 -17.32 8.09
C ILE A 6 -15.19 -17.56 9.57
N LEU A 7 -15.53 -18.73 10.12
CA LEU A 7 -15.17 -19.10 11.49
C LEU A 7 -13.65 -19.24 11.67
N ILE A 8 -12.97 -19.84 10.69
CA ILE A 8 -11.50 -19.99 10.71
C ILE A 8 -10.81 -18.63 10.54
N LEU A 9 -11.32 -17.74 9.67
CA LEU A 9 -10.79 -16.37 9.54
C LEU A 9 -11.00 -15.55 10.81
N SER A 10 -12.16 -15.67 11.47
CA SER A 10 -12.44 -14.95 12.73
C SER A 10 -11.62 -15.48 13.91
N ILE A 11 -11.35 -16.78 13.96
CA ILE A 11 -10.44 -17.39 14.93
C ILE A 11 -8.99 -16.97 14.64
N LEU A 12 -8.55 -16.91 13.39
CA LEU A 12 -7.20 -16.43 13.03
C LEU A 12 -7.01 -14.93 13.33
N THR A 13 -8.04 -14.10 13.18
CA THR A 13 -7.97 -12.69 13.59
C THR A 13 -8.03 -12.51 15.11
N ALA A 14 -8.71 -13.42 15.83
CA ALA A 14 -8.77 -13.39 17.30
C ALA A 14 -7.45 -13.87 17.94
N SER A 15 -6.79 -14.87 17.34
CA SER A 15 -5.47 -15.33 17.79
C SER A 15 -4.34 -14.32 17.54
N PHE A 16 -4.53 -13.36 16.64
CA PHE A 16 -3.58 -12.27 16.42
C PHE A 16 -3.74 -11.11 17.42
N PHE A 17 -4.88 -11.03 18.12
CA PHE A 17 -5.15 -10.01 19.14
C PHE A 17 -4.99 -10.51 20.58
N PHE A 18 -5.01 -11.83 20.81
CA PHE A 18 -4.74 -12.44 22.11
C PHE A 18 -3.44 -13.24 22.08
N GLY A 19 -2.33 -12.52 21.92
CA GLY A 19 -0.99 -13.05 22.18
C GLY A 19 -0.70 -13.03 23.68
N GLY A 20 -0.67 -14.22 24.29
CA GLY A 20 0.15 -14.53 25.47
C GLY A 20 -0.27 -13.90 26.79
N CYS A 21 -1.12 -14.61 27.55
CA CYS A 21 -1.07 -14.54 29.00
C CYS A 21 0.31 -15.08 29.44
N THR A 22 1.21 -14.19 29.82
CA THR A 22 2.47 -14.52 30.52
C THR A 22 2.46 -13.76 31.83
N SER A 23 2.88 -14.45 32.89
CA SER A 23 2.99 -14.02 34.29
C SER A 23 3.17 -12.52 34.50
N GLU A 24 2.47 -11.96 35.50
CA GLU A 24 2.65 -10.59 36.00
C GLU A 24 4.14 -10.28 36.23
N MET A 25 4.80 -9.70 35.22
CA MET A 25 6.13 -9.13 35.36
C MET A 25 5.95 -7.72 35.89
N SER A 26 6.35 -7.50 37.13
CA SER A 26 6.36 -6.17 37.75
C SER A 26 7.81 -5.76 37.92
N TYR A 27 8.28 -4.82 37.09
CA TYR A 27 9.57 -4.19 37.18
C TYR A 27 9.48 -2.99 38.12
N ASN A 28 10.35 -2.97 39.12
CA ASN A 28 10.47 -1.87 40.07
C ASN A 28 11.75 -1.08 39.88
N ASP A 29 12.80 -1.71 39.34
CA ASP A 29 14.09 -1.10 39.10
C ASP A 29 14.74 -1.64 37.81
N VAL A 30 15.72 -0.92 37.26
CA VAL A 30 16.42 -1.27 36.01
C VAL A 30 17.15 -2.61 36.12
N SER A 31 17.51 -3.04 37.34
CA SER A 31 18.10 -4.35 37.62
C SER A 31 17.18 -5.53 37.28
N ASP A 32 15.85 -5.33 37.26
CA ASP A 32 14.88 -6.40 37.00
C ASP A 32 14.82 -6.81 35.51
N ILE A 33 15.53 -6.08 34.64
CA ILE A 33 15.60 -6.30 33.19
C ILE A 33 16.91 -7.00 32.78
N SER A 34 17.82 -7.28 33.72
CA SER A 34 19.16 -7.79 33.42
C SER A 34 19.22 -9.09 32.61
N ASP A 35 18.16 -9.91 32.67
CA ASP A 35 18.08 -11.24 32.06
C ASP A 35 17.01 -11.32 30.94
N LYS A 36 16.57 -10.16 30.43
CA LYS A 36 15.41 -10.04 29.50
C LYS A 36 15.82 -9.71 28.07
N ASN A 37 14.83 -9.72 27.16
CA ASN A 37 15.06 -9.30 25.78
C ASN A 37 15.06 -7.77 25.71
N ILE A 38 16.23 -7.18 25.47
CA ILE A 38 16.42 -5.73 25.42
C ILE A 38 16.62 -5.30 23.97
N GLY A 39 15.77 -4.40 23.51
CA GLY A 39 15.93 -3.77 22.21
C GLY A 39 16.77 -2.49 22.33
N ILE A 40 17.78 -2.36 21.47
CA ILE A 40 18.64 -1.17 21.39
C ILE A 40 18.59 -0.54 20.00
N LEU A 41 18.77 0.78 19.94
CA LEU A 41 18.84 1.50 18.68
C LEU A 41 20.29 1.63 18.22
N LYS A 42 20.59 1.08 17.04
CA LYS A 42 21.95 1.00 16.49
C LYS A 42 22.61 2.35 16.24
N SER A 43 21.82 3.42 16.05
CA SER A 43 22.36 4.77 15.88
C SER A 43 22.86 5.41 17.17
N ASN A 44 22.52 4.83 18.33
CA ASN A 44 22.66 5.49 19.63
C ASN A 44 23.46 4.66 20.63
N VAL A 45 23.40 3.32 20.55
CA VAL A 45 24.10 2.43 21.49
C VAL A 45 24.68 1.25 20.73
N ASP A 46 25.99 1.03 20.89
CA ASP A 46 26.67 -0.13 20.33
C ASP A 46 26.35 -1.39 21.14
N LYS A 47 26.24 -2.53 20.45
CA LYS A 47 25.91 -3.81 21.09
C LYS A 47 26.90 -4.21 22.17
N GLU A 48 28.17 -3.89 21.99
CA GLU A 48 29.22 -4.20 22.96
C GLU A 48 29.02 -3.39 24.25
N GLU A 49 28.62 -2.13 24.14
CA GLU A 49 28.31 -1.28 25.29
C GLU A 49 27.04 -1.75 26.01
N ALA A 50 26.00 -2.11 25.27
CA ALA A 50 24.79 -2.67 25.85
C ALA A 50 25.03 -4.02 26.56
N ASN A 51 25.92 -4.88 26.05
CA ASN A 51 26.32 -6.13 26.71
C ASN A 51 27.14 -5.87 28.00
N ASN A 52 27.93 -4.81 28.04
CA ASN A 52 28.67 -4.43 29.26
C ASN A 52 27.74 -3.93 30.36
N ILE A 53 26.65 -3.25 29.98
CA ILE A 53 25.63 -2.74 30.90
C ILE A 53 24.68 -3.87 31.35
N PHE A 54 24.30 -4.76 30.44
CA PHE A 54 23.37 -5.88 30.69
C PHE A 54 23.99 -7.22 30.26
N PRO A 55 24.88 -7.82 31.08
CA PRO A 55 25.68 -8.98 30.69
C PRO A 55 24.90 -10.30 30.53
N HIS A 56 23.66 -10.34 31.03
CA HIS A 56 22.80 -11.54 30.98
C HIS A 56 21.57 -11.35 30.07
N ALA A 57 21.45 -10.19 29.41
CA ALA A 57 20.32 -9.86 28.56
C ALA A 57 20.52 -10.32 27.11
N SER A 58 19.43 -10.66 26.44
CA SER A 58 19.44 -10.95 25.01
C SER A 58 19.17 -9.66 24.24
N ILE A 59 20.22 -9.11 23.62
CA ILE A 59 20.19 -7.79 22.98
C ILE A 59 19.85 -7.90 21.49
N VAL A 60 18.77 -7.21 21.10
CA VAL A 60 18.30 -7.10 19.71
C VAL A 60 18.54 -5.67 19.22
N GLU A 61 19.27 -5.54 18.11
CA GLU A 61 19.53 -4.24 17.48
C GLU A 61 18.45 -3.87 16.49
N TYR A 62 18.07 -2.60 16.51
CA TYR A 62 17.13 -2.02 15.58
C TYR A 62 17.74 -0.83 14.86
N ASP A 63 17.57 -0.79 13.54
CA ASP A 63 18.01 0.33 12.69
C ASP A 63 17.10 1.56 12.84
N LYS A 64 15.90 1.40 13.38
CA LYS A 64 14.90 2.47 13.52
C LYS A 64 14.14 2.36 14.84
N VAL A 65 13.82 3.52 15.44
CA VAL A 65 13.00 3.61 16.66
C VAL A 65 11.63 2.94 16.46
N ILE A 66 11.07 3.04 15.24
CA ILE A 66 9.78 2.41 14.91
C ILE A 66 9.81 0.87 15.01
N SER A 67 10.91 0.23 14.60
CA SER A 67 11.00 -1.24 14.64
C SER A 67 11.21 -1.73 16.06
N LEU A 68 12.03 -1.01 16.83
CA LEU A 68 12.18 -1.25 18.26
C LEU A 68 10.84 -1.14 18.99
N PHE A 69 10.08 -0.10 18.69
CA PHE A 69 8.77 0.14 19.29
C PHE A 69 7.72 -0.92 18.92
N LEU A 70 7.67 -1.35 17.66
CA LEU A 70 6.74 -2.39 17.21
C LEU A 70 7.02 -3.73 17.88
N ASP A 71 8.30 -4.09 18.05
CA ASP A 71 8.67 -5.34 18.72
C ASP A 71 8.44 -5.26 20.23
N LEU A 72 8.54 -4.07 20.83
CA LEU A 72 8.14 -3.78 22.21
C LEU A 72 6.60 -3.93 22.39
N GLU A 73 5.80 -3.47 21.42
CA GLU A 73 4.33 -3.64 21.41
C GLU A 73 3.92 -5.10 21.17
N ALA A 74 4.66 -5.82 20.33
CA ALA A 74 4.45 -7.23 20.02
C ALA A 74 4.96 -8.20 21.11
N ASN A 75 5.44 -7.68 22.25
CA ASN A 75 6.06 -8.44 23.35
C ASN A 75 7.26 -9.30 22.93
N SER A 76 7.93 -8.93 21.83
CA SER A 76 9.17 -9.58 21.39
C SER A 76 10.39 -9.00 22.09
N CYS A 77 10.32 -7.72 22.50
CA CYS A 77 11.25 -7.09 23.44
C CYS A 77 10.51 -6.72 24.73
N ASP A 78 11.16 -6.92 25.88
CA ASP A 78 10.60 -6.61 27.20
C ASP A 78 10.88 -5.15 27.59
N ALA A 79 12.02 -4.60 27.16
CA ALA A 79 12.44 -3.23 27.40
C ALA A 79 13.16 -2.64 26.18
N ALA A 80 13.06 -1.32 26.04
CA ALA A 80 13.76 -0.56 25.01
C ALA A 80 14.73 0.43 25.66
N VAL A 81 16.00 0.38 25.28
CA VAL A 81 17.02 1.33 25.72
C VAL A 81 17.27 2.32 24.59
N MET A 82 17.09 3.60 24.89
CA MET A 82 17.17 4.68 23.90
C MET A 82 17.73 5.97 24.52
N ASP A 83 17.99 6.99 23.69
CA ASP A 83 18.42 8.30 24.17
C ASP A 83 17.23 9.09 24.74
N GLU A 84 17.53 10.20 25.42
CA GLU A 84 16.52 11.11 25.99
C GLU A 84 15.50 11.53 24.91
N SER A 85 15.99 11.91 23.73
CA SER A 85 15.16 12.42 22.63
C SER A 85 14.13 11.39 22.15
N ALA A 86 14.51 10.12 21.98
CA ALA A 86 13.59 9.07 21.59
C ALA A 86 12.65 8.67 22.74
N ALA A 87 13.16 8.61 23.99
CA ALA A 87 12.35 8.27 25.16
C ALA A 87 11.23 9.29 25.39
N ASP A 88 11.55 10.58 25.31
CA ASP A 88 10.60 11.67 25.50
C ASP A 88 9.46 11.61 24.48
N ILE A 89 9.77 11.25 23.24
CA ILE A 89 8.81 11.08 22.16
C ILE A 89 7.87 9.91 22.44
N VAL A 90 8.41 8.76 22.85
CA VAL A 90 7.64 7.55 23.14
C VAL A 90 6.70 7.78 24.33
N ILE A 91 7.21 8.35 25.41
CA ILE A 91 6.46 8.56 26.67
C ILE A 91 5.41 9.68 26.50
N LYS A 92 5.77 10.82 25.90
CA LYS A 92 4.80 11.94 25.75
C LYS A 92 3.68 11.63 24.77
N ARG A 93 3.91 10.72 23.81
CA ARG A 93 2.93 10.41 22.76
C ARG A 93 2.11 9.17 23.02
N ASN A 94 2.61 8.25 23.84
CA ASN A 94 1.90 7.02 24.18
C ASN A 94 1.94 6.77 25.70
N GLN A 95 0.79 6.94 26.36
CA GLN A 95 0.62 6.77 27.81
C GLN A 95 0.75 5.31 28.27
N ASP A 96 0.94 4.38 27.34
CA ASP A 96 1.12 2.95 27.60
C ASP A 96 2.59 2.60 27.88
N TYR A 97 3.50 3.57 27.92
CA TYR A 97 4.93 3.37 28.21
C TYR A 97 5.40 4.30 29.33
N VAL A 98 6.31 3.80 30.15
CA VAL A 98 6.85 4.51 31.31
C VAL A 98 8.37 4.40 31.29
N LEU A 99 9.05 5.46 31.73
CA LEU A 99 10.48 5.44 32.01
C LEU A 99 10.70 4.64 33.29
N LEU A 100 11.42 3.51 33.20
CA LEU A 100 11.78 2.74 34.39
C LEU A 100 12.99 3.34 35.10
N GLY A 101 13.96 3.88 34.34
CA GLY A 101 15.14 4.52 34.88
C GLY A 101 16.15 4.90 33.80
N THR A 102 17.29 5.44 34.24
CA THR A 102 18.39 5.85 33.36
C THR A 102 19.66 5.06 33.68
N VAL A 103 20.44 4.75 32.65
CA VAL A 103 21.74 4.07 32.77
C VAL A 103 22.81 4.89 32.09
N MET A 104 23.96 5.04 32.76
CA MET A 104 25.10 5.77 32.22
C MET A 104 25.93 4.87 31.32
N THR A 105 26.30 5.37 30.16
CA THR A 105 27.29 4.75 29.26
C THR A 105 28.72 5.01 29.73
N SER A 106 29.67 4.26 29.18
CA SER A 106 31.10 4.44 29.49
C SER A 106 31.63 5.80 29.02
N ASN A 107 30.92 6.43 28.08
CA ASN A 107 31.20 7.76 27.54
C ASN A 107 30.55 8.90 28.35
N GLY A 108 29.72 8.58 29.36
CA GLY A 108 29.04 9.57 30.20
C GLY A 108 27.66 10.02 29.70
N ASP A 109 27.11 9.40 28.65
CA ASP A 109 25.77 9.70 28.14
C ASP A 109 24.69 8.92 28.91
N GLU A 110 23.57 9.60 29.18
CA GLU A 110 22.39 9.02 29.84
C GLU A 110 21.50 8.27 28.84
N LEU A 111 21.34 6.97 29.04
CA LEU A 111 20.39 6.14 28.31
C LEU A 111 19.13 5.92 29.13
N TYR A 112 17.99 6.02 28.47
CA TYR A 112 16.66 5.93 29.05
C TYR A 112 16.07 4.54 28.78
N VAL A 113 15.67 3.85 29.84
CA VAL A 113 15.07 2.51 29.77
C VAL A 113 13.55 2.64 29.80
N VAL A 114 12.92 2.41 28.66
CA VAL A 114 11.47 2.52 28.47
C VAL A 114 10.83 1.14 28.46
N VAL A 115 9.76 0.98 29.25
CA VAL A 115 9.07 -0.31 29.44
C VAL A 115 7.55 -0.10 29.26
N PRO A 116 6.81 -1.09 28.72
CA PRO A 116 5.36 -1.04 28.71
C PRO A 116 4.77 -0.87 30.12
N ARG A 117 3.85 0.08 30.28
CA ARG A 117 3.20 0.47 31.53
C ARG A 117 2.54 -0.68 32.28
N LYS A 118 2.10 -1.72 31.57
CA LYS A 118 1.53 -2.95 32.14
C LYS A 118 2.50 -3.72 33.05
N TYR A 119 3.79 -3.43 32.98
CA TYR A 119 4.82 -4.13 33.74
C TYR A 119 5.43 -3.30 34.87
N VAL A 120 4.89 -2.13 35.23
CA VAL A 120 5.42 -1.30 36.33
C VAL A 120 4.46 -1.36 37.53
N ALA A 121 4.98 -1.55 38.75
CA ALA A 121 4.15 -1.71 39.95
C ALA A 121 3.21 -0.52 40.18
N LEU A 122 1.92 -0.83 40.10
CA LEU A 122 0.77 0.04 40.33
C LEU A 122 0.78 0.62 41.75
N SER A 123 1.24 1.85 41.96
CA SER A 123 0.97 2.54 43.23
C SER A 123 0.29 3.91 43.13
N GLU A 124 0.43 4.71 42.08
CA GLU A 124 -0.34 5.97 42.01
C GLU A 124 -0.56 6.51 40.58
N MET A 125 -1.45 5.94 39.75
CA MET A 125 -1.90 6.66 38.53
C MET A 125 -3.34 6.30 38.11
N PRO A 126 -4.08 7.27 37.53
CA PRO A 126 -5.53 7.18 37.35
C PRO A 126 -5.94 6.05 36.41
N SER A 127 -7.10 5.47 36.70
CA SER A 127 -7.80 4.50 35.86
C SER A 127 -7.95 5.06 34.44
N VAL A 128 -7.25 4.47 33.47
CA VAL A 128 -7.48 4.78 32.06
C VAL A 128 -8.82 4.15 31.70
N GLU A 129 -9.82 4.99 31.49
CA GLU A 129 -11.09 4.60 30.89
C GLU A 129 -10.75 4.01 29.50
N GLU A 130 -10.91 2.70 29.31
CA GLU A 130 -10.69 2.04 28.01
C GLU A 130 -11.66 2.65 27.00
N LEU A 131 -11.22 3.71 26.32
CA LEU A 131 -11.94 4.31 25.22
C LEU A 131 -12.24 3.22 24.20
N GLY A 132 -13.53 2.95 23.98
CA GLY A 132 -13.99 1.98 23.00
C GLY A 132 -13.31 2.20 21.67
N PHE A 133 -12.91 1.12 21.00
CA PHE A 133 -12.14 1.12 19.75
C PHE A 133 -12.59 2.18 18.72
N PHE A 134 -13.90 2.40 18.59
CA PHE A 134 -14.47 3.41 17.69
C PHE A 134 -14.20 4.87 18.09
N GLU A 135 -14.18 5.18 19.39
CA GLU A 135 -13.82 6.51 19.88
C GLU A 135 -12.32 6.76 19.78
N LYS A 136 -11.48 5.72 19.95
CA LYS A 136 -10.04 5.76 19.63
C LYS A 136 -9.80 6.06 18.15
N ILE A 137 -10.58 5.45 17.25
CA ILE A 137 -10.52 5.75 15.80
C ILE A 137 -10.96 7.18 15.50
N LYS A 138 -12.10 7.63 16.02
CA LYS A 138 -12.60 8.99 15.76
C LYS A 138 -11.64 10.07 16.28
N GLY A 139 -11.22 9.95 17.55
CA GLY A 139 -10.35 10.94 18.19
C GLY A 139 -9.01 11.08 17.50
N VAL A 140 -8.41 9.96 17.06
CA VAL A 140 -7.11 9.97 16.40
C VAL A 140 -7.19 10.30 14.90
N MET A 141 -8.27 9.91 14.20
CA MET A 141 -8.51 10.35 12.81
C MET A 141 -8.62 11.86 12.75
N ILE A 142 -9.37 12.47 13.67
CA ILE A 142 -9.47 13.93 13.78
C ILE A 142 -8.08 14.51 14.12
N ARG A 143 -7.39 13.99 15.15
CA ARG A 143 -6.06 14.51 15.52
C ARG A 143 -5.02 14.45 14.39
N ASN A 144 -5.00 13.38 13.60
CA ASN A 144 -4.04 13.21 12.50
C ASN A 144 -4.44 13.97 11.23
N LEU A 145 -5.73 14.10 10.93
CA LEU A 145 -6.21 14.89 9.80
C LEU A 145 -6.02 16.40 10.02
N PHE A 146 -6.09 16.84 11.28
CA PHE A 146 -5.87 18.25 11.69
C PHE A 146 -4.41 18.59 11.99
N ASN A 147 -3.47 17.64 11.86
CA ASN A 147 -2.05 17.95 11.84
C ASN A 147 -1.64 18.40 10.44
N GLU A 148 -1.33 19.69 10.27
CA GLU A 148 -1.05 20.32 8.97
C GLU A 148 0.02 19.57 8.16
N HIS A 149 1.05 19.03 8.82
CA HIS A 149 2.13 18.29 8.17
C HIS A 149 1.67 16.94 7.61
N ALA A 150 0.88 16.19 8.37
CA ALA A 150 0.35 14.90 7.93
C ALA A 150 -0.62 15.08 6.76
N PHE A 151 -1.51 16.07 6.85
CA PHE A 151 -2.43 16.42 5.77
C PHE A 151 -1.71 16.77 4.47
N HIS A 152 -0.67 17.61 4.53
CA HIS A 152 0.10 18.01 3.35
C HIS A 152 0.77 16.80 2.67
N LEU A 153 1.31 15.86 3.44
CA LEU A 153 1.92 14.62 2.93
C LEU A 153 0.90 13.73 2.23
N ILE A 154 -0.26 13.51 2.83
CA ILE A 154 -1.33 12.68 2.27
C ILE A 154 -1.89 13.31 1.00
N TRP A 155 -2.13 14.63 1.03
CA TRP A 155 -2.63 15.36 -0.13
C TRP A 155 -1.64 15.35 -1.30
N GLY A 156 -0.34 15.50 -1.00
CA GLY A 156 0.73 15.35 -1.98
C GLY A 156 0.74 13.95 -2.60
N GLY A 157 0.70 12.91 -1.77
CA GLY A 157 0.62 11.52 -2.22
C GLY A 157 -0.62 11.24 -3.07
N PHE A 158 -1.78 11.73 -2.64
CA PHE A 158 -3.04 11.60 -3.36
C PHE A 158 -2.98 12.20 -4.76
N LYS A 159 -2.43 13.43 -4.90
CA LYS A 159 -2.24 14.07 -6.20
C LYS A 159 -1.36 13.23 -7.12
N THR A 160 -0.25 12.72 -6.62
CA THR A 160 0.66 11.87 -7.39
C THR A 160 -0.05 10.60 -7.88
N THR A 161 -0.77 9.91 -6.98
CA THR A 161 -1.56 8.72 -7.32
C THR A 161 -2.57 9.01 -8.44
N VAL A 162 -3.32 10.11 -8.34
CA VAL A 162 -4.32 10.51 -9.35
C VAL A 162 -3.66 10.81 -10.69
N ILE A 163 -2.53 11.53 -10.71
CA ILE A 163 -1.78 11.84 -11.93
C ILE A 163 -1.30 10.56 -12.60
N ILE A 164 -0.66 9.66 -11.86
CA ILE A 164 -0.15 8.39 -12.40
C ILE A 164 -1.30 7.55 -12.95
N PHE A 165 -2.39 7.42 -12.20
CA PHE A 165 -3.57 6.68 -12.63
C PHE A 165 -4.18 7.26 -13.91
N PHE A 166 -4.43 8.57 -13.96
CA PHE A 166 -5.13 9.21 -15.07
C PHE A 166 -4.34 9.14 -16.37
N PHE A 167 -3.06 9.54 -16.35
CA PHE A 167 -2.22 9.50 -17.56
C PHE A 167 -1.82 8.07 -17.94
N GLY A 168 -1.60 7.19 -16.95
CA GLY A 168 -1.37 5.78 -17.19
C GLY A 168 -2.56 5.10 -17.86
N ALA A 169 -3.79 5.42 -17.43
CA ALA A 169 -5.02 4.90 -18.02
C ALA A 169 -5.20 5.36 -19.48
N ILE A 170 -4.95 6.63 -19.76
CA ILE A 170 -4.99 7.16 -21.13
C ILE A 170 -4.00 6.42 -22.02
N LEU A 171 -2.74 6.29 -21.57
CA LEU A 171 -1.70 5.58 -22.30
C LEU A 171 -2.10 4.12 -22.55
N ALA A 172 -2.63 3.44 -21.52
CA ALA A 172 -3.06 2.06 -21.60
C ALA A 172 -4.19 1.86 -22.62
N ILE A 173 -5.21 2.71 -22.59
CA ILE A 173 -6.35 2.64 -23.51
C ILE A 173 -5.90 2.88 -24.95
N ILE A 174 -5.07 3.90 -25.19
CA ILE A 174 -4.57 4.23 -26.53
C ILE A 174 -3.72 3.08 -27.08
N LEU A 175 -2.72 2.61 -26.31
CA LEU A 175 -1.84 1.53 -26.74
C LEU A 175 -2.60 0.22 -26.92
N GLY A 176 -3.48 -0.14 -25.98
CA GLY A 176 -4.30 -1.35 -26.06
C GLY A 176 -5.22 -1.35 -27.28
N ALA A 177 -5.90 -0.23 -27.54
CA ALA A 177 -6.78 -0.08 -28.69
C ALA A 177 -6.01 -0.12 -30.02
N PHE A 178 -4.85 0.53 -30.08
CA PHE A 178 -3.98 0.51 -31.24
C PHE A 178 -3.50 -0.92 -31.58
N LEU A 179 -3.06 -1.67 -30.57
CA LEU A 179 -2.64 -3.07 -30.74
C LEU A 179 -3.79 -3.99 -31.17
N ALA A 180 -4.97 -3.79 -30.58
CA ALA A 180 -6.16 -4.54 -30.97
C ALA A 180 -6.54 -4.26 -32.43
N TYR A 181 -6.50 -3.00 -32.86
CA TYR A 181 -6.74 -2.61 -34.24
C TYR A 181 -5.75 -3.27 -35.22
N LEU A 182 -4.45 -3.24 -34.92
CA LEU A 182 -3.44 -3.92 -35.75
C LEU A 182 -3.70 -5.42 -35.82
N SER A 183 -4.04 -6.06 -34.70
CA SER A 183 -4.36 -7.49 -34.66
C SER A 183 -5.54 -7.87 -35.53
N ILE A 184 -6.59 -7.06 -35.57
CA ILE A 184 -7.85 -7.38 -36.26
C ILE A 184 -7.75 -7.04 -37.75
N SER A 185 -7.05 -5.97 -38.11
CA SER A 185 -6.94 -5.57 -39.52
C SER A 185 -6.06 -6.51 -40.34
N HIS A 186 -5.31 -7.42 -39.71
CA HIS A 186 -4.27 -8.26 -40.32
C HIS A 186 -3.22 -7.47 -41.13
N LYS A 187 -3.17 -6.13 -40.98
CA LYS A 187 -2.16 -5.28 -41.60
C LYS A 187 -0.89 -5.32 -40.77
N CYS A 188 0.26 -5.27 -41.45
CA CYS A 188 1.57 -5.22 -40.79
C CYS A 188 1.80 -6.38 -39.80
N LEU A 189 1.50 -7.62 -40.22
CA LEU A 189 1.68 -8.84 -39.42
C LEU A 189 3.10 -8.96 -38.81
N TRP A 190 4.12 -8.49 -39.53
CA TRP A 190 5.50 -8.46 -39.06
C TRP A 190 5.72 -7.51 -37.87
N LEU A 191 4.97 -6.41 -37.78
CA LEU A 191 5.01 -5.47 -36.65
C LEU A 191 4.12 -5.94 -35.49
N TYR A 192 2.93 -6.46 -35.81
CA TYR A 192 1.95 -6.90 -34.81
C TYR A 192 2.42 -8.11 -34.00
N LYS A 193 2.98 -9.15 -34.63
CA LYS A 193 3.39 -10.38 -33.93
C LYS A 193 4.39 -10.14 -32.79
N PRO A 194 5.55 -9.48 -33.01
CA PRO A 194 6.50 -9.23 -31.93
C PRO A 194 5.95 -8.29 -30.87
N LEU A 195 5.21 -7.25 -31.29
CA LEU A 195 4.68 -6.25 -30.36
C LEU A 195 3.56 -6.80 -29.47
N SER A 196 2.67 -7.62 -30.02
CA SER A 196 1.64 -8.31 -29.23
C SER A 196 2.24 -9.32 -28.28
N TRP A 197 3.25 -10.09 -28.70
CA TRP A 197 3.98 -10.99 -27.82
C TRP A 197 4.64 -10.23 -26.66
N PHE A 198 5.38 -9.16 -26.97
CA PHE A 198 6.03 -8.30 -25.97
C PHE A 198 5.06 -7.76 -24.93
N VAL A 199 3.97 -7.15 -25.37
CA VAL A 199 2.97 -6.54 -24.47
C VAL A 199 2.20 -7.59 -23.67
N MET A 200 1.94 -8.78 -24.26
CA MET A 200 1.32 -9.89 -23.53
C MET A 200 2.23 -10.44 -22.46
N THR A 201 3.52 -10.63 -22.75
CA THR A 201 4.50 -11.15 -21.78
C THR A 201 4.75 -10.17 -20.65
N ILE A 202 4.87 -8.87 -20.96
CA ILE A 202 5.08 -7.83 -19.94
C ILE A 202 3.92 -7.74 -18.95
N HIS A 203 2.69 -7.88 -19.43
CA HIS A 203 1.52 -7.88 -18.55
C HIS A 203 1.55 -9.01 -17.50
N ASP A 204 2.17 -10.14 -17.83
CA ASP A 204 2.21 -11.31 -16.96
C ASP A 204 3.35 -11.23 -15.92
N ILE A 205 4.21 -10.20 -15.99
CA ILE A 205 5.24 -9.88 -14.99
C ILE A 205 4.59 -9.10 -13.82
N PRO A 206 4.98 -9.33 -12.55
CA PRO A 206 4.51 -8.50 -11.44
C PRO A 206 4.74 -7.00 -11.69
N SER A 207 3.69 -6.19 -11.57
CA SER A 207 3.71 -4.77 -11.96
C SER A 207 4.75 -3.94 -11.20
N VAL A 208 5.01 -4.28 -9.92
CA VAL A 208 6.07 -3.65 -9.10
C VAL A 208 7.44 -3.83 -9.73
N VAL A 209 7.76 -5.09 -10.06
CA VAL A 209 9.06 -5.49 -10.62
C VAL A 209 9.25 -4.82 -11.97
N LEU A 210 8.22 -4.81 -12.81
CA LEU A 210 8.26 -4.11 -14.09
C LEU A 210 8.53 -2.62 -13.90
N MET A 211 7.85 -1.95 -12.96
CA MET A 211 8.08 -0.53 -12.70
C MET A 211 9.53 -0.25 -12.29
N MET A 212 10.08 -1.07 -11.39
CA MET A 212 11.47 -0.97 -10.95
C MET A 212 12.44 -1.22 -12.10
N PHE A 213 12.16 -2.21 -12.95
CA PHE A 213 12.95 -2.49 -14.13
C PHE A 213 12.99 -1.31 -15.10
N PHE A 214 11.84 -0.69 -15.39
CA PHE A 214 11.78 0.51 -16.22
C PHE A 214 12.60 1.65 -15.61
N PHE A 215 12.48 1.89 -14.31
CA PHE A 215 13.21 2.98 -13.66
C PHE A 215 14.72 2.74 -13.63
N TYR A 216 15.19 1.62 -13.09
CA TYR A 216 16.61 1.38 -12.85
C TYR A 216 17.35 0.92 -14.11
N VAL A 217 16.73 0.07 -14.93
CA VAL A 217 17.40 -0.56 -16.09
C VAL A 217 17.16 0.21 -17.37
N VAL A 218 15.90 0.53 -17.70
CA VAL A 218 15.57 1.20 -18.98
C VAL A 218 15.96 2.67 -18.96
N PHE A 219 15.71 3.38 -17.85
CA PHE A 219 15.96 4.81 -17.71
C PHE A 219 17.17 5.17 -16.83
N GLY A 220 17.92 4.17 -16.35
CA GLY A 220 19.14 4.38 -15.56
C GLY A 220 18.95 5.17 -14.25
N GLY A 221 17.73 5.23 -13.71
CA GLY A 221 17.40 5.96 -12.47
C GLY A 221 17.40 7.49 -12.59
N THR A 222 17.55 8.04 -13.80
CA THR A 222 17.67 9.51 -14.01
C THR A 222 16.34 10.19 -14.28
N MET A 223 15.38 9.47 -14.87
CA MET A 223 14.08 10.01 -15.25
C MET A 223 13.19 10.23 -14.03
N HIS A 224 12.30 11.22 -14.12
CA HIS A 224 11.38 11.52 -13.02
C HIS A 224 10.46 10.34 -12.69
N GLY A 225 10.44 9.89 -11.44
CA GLY A 225 9.76 8.66 -11.03
C GLY A 225 8.27 8.62 -11.39
N ILE A 226 7.56 9.74 -11.30
CA ILE A 226 6.15 9.85 -11.70
C ILE A 226 5.96 9.51 -13.19
N LEU A 227 6.82 10.05 -14.05
CA LEU A 227 6.75 9.83 -15.50
C LEU A 227 7.06 8.36 -15.83
N VAL A 228 8.06 7.79 -15.16
CA VAL A 228 8.37 6.36 -15.32
C VAL A 228 7.21 5.48 -14.86
N SER A 229 6.55 5.81 -13.74
CA SER A 229 5.36 5.10 -13.27
C SER A 229 4.21 5.18 -14.28
N ILE A 230 3.97 6.34 -14.91
CA ILE A 230 2.96 6.49 -15.97
C ILE A 230 3.26 5.57 -17.15
N ILE A 231 4.52 5.56 -17.63
CA ILE A 231 4.91 4.75 -18.79
C ILE A 231 4.84 3.26 -18.46
N ALA A 232 5.46 2.83 -17.36
CA ALA A 232 5.55 1.43 -16.98
C ALA A 232 4.15 0.84 -16.71
N LEU A 233 3.33 1.52 -15.92
CA LEU A 233 1.98 1.07 -15.62
C LEU A 233 1.05 1.19 -16.83
N GLY A 234 1.22 2.20 -17.68
CA GLY A 234 0.46 2.33 -18.91
C GLY A 234 0.74 1.20 -19.91
N ILE A 235 2.02 0.84 -20.09
CA ILE A 235 2.42 -0.31 -20.93
C ILE A 235 1.90 -1.62 -20.31
N TYR A 236 2.06 -1.79 -19.00
CA TYR A 236 1.55 -2.95 -18.27
C TYR A 236 0.05 -3.17 -18.50
N THR A 237 -0.77 -2.15 -18.20
CA THR A 237 -2.23 -2.22 -18.36
C THR A 237 -2.65 -2.29 -19.83
N SER A 238 -1.87 -1.73 -20.76
CA SER A 238 -2.17 -1.83 -22.20
C SER A 238 -2.24 -3.27 -22.69
N GLY A 239 -1.50 -4.20 -22.08
CA GLY A 239 -1.54 -5.60 -22.45
C GLY A 239 -2.82 -6.32 -22.03
N ALA A 240 -3.36 -5.98 -20.86
CA ALA A 240 -4.68 -6.44 -20.45
C ALA A 240 -5.76 -5.89 -21.40
N LEU A 241 -5.72 -4.57 -21.66
CA LEU A 241 -6.70 -3.90 -22.50
C LEU A 241 -6.65 -4.40 -23.94
N TYR A 242 -5.47 -4.65 -24.50
CA TYR A 242 -5.31 -5.30 -25.79
C TYR A 242 -6.03 -6.66 -25.85
N LYS A 243 -5.80 -7.54 -24.87
CA LYS A 243 -6.44 -8.86 -24.80
C LYS A 243 -7.97 -8.70 -24.76
N ILE A 244 -8.49 -7.82 -23.89
CA ILE A 244 -9.92 -7.53 -23.76
C ILE A 244 -10.51 -7.01 -25.08
N PHE A 245 -9.93 -5.95 -25.65
CA PHE A 245 -10.44 -5.35 -26.88
C PHE A 245 -10.45 -6.34 -28.05
N LYS A 246 -9.36 -7.10 -28.21
CA LYS A 246 -9.26 -8.11 -29.26
C LYS A 246 -10.34 -9.19 -29.12
N ILE A 247 -10.50 -9.74 -27.92
CA ILE A 247 -11.48 -10.81 -27.66
C ILE A 247 -12.89 -10.32 -27.97
N HIS A 248 -13.29 -9.18 -27.41
CA HIS A 248 -14.66 -8.68 -27.54
C HIS A 248 -15.00 -8.21 -28.96
N ILE A 249 -14.08 -7.51 -29.64
CA ILE A 249 -14.32 -7.07 -31.02
C ILE A 249 -14.39 -8.27 -31.98
N THR A 250 -13.55 -9.29 -31.78
CA THR A 250 -13.57 -10.49 -32.63
C THR A 250 -14.81 -11.35 -32.37
N GLN A 251 -15.22 -11.49 -31.10
CA GLN A 251 -16.38 -12.28 -30.69
C GLN A 251 -17.70 -11.69 -31.18
N VAL A 252 -17.86 -10.37 -31.21
CA VAL A 252 -19.06 -9.74 -31.82
C VAL A 252 -18.91 -9.66 -33.34
N GLY A 253 -17.68 -9.47 -33.80
CA GLY A 253 -17.40 -9.16 -35.19
C GLY A 253 -17.66 -10.31 -36.15
N LYS A 254 -17.40 -11.57 -35.77
CA LYS A 254 -17.44 -12.69 -36.72
C LYS A 254 -18.86 -12.91 -37.28
N GLU A 255 -19.86 -13.00 -36.41
CA GLU A 255 -21.25 -13.27 -36.79
C GLU A 255 -21.89 -12.04 -37.46
N GLN A 256 -21.64 -10.84 -36.91
CA GLN A 256 -22.23 -9.60 -37.41
C GLN A 256 -21.62 -9.15 -38.75
N LEU A 257 -20.34 -9.44 -39.00
CA LEU A 257 -19.69 -9.13 -40.27
C LEU A 257 -20.22 -10.01 -41.42
N GLU A 258 -20.47 -11.29 -41.15
CA GLU A 258 -21.10 -12.19 -42.12
C GLU A 258 -22.52 -11.73 -42.46
N ALA A 259 -23.34 -11.44 -41.45
CA ALA A 259 -24.70 -10.92 -41.65
C ALA A 259 -24.71 -9.55 -42.38
N GLY A 260 -23.83 -8.63 -41.97
CA GLY A 260 -23.72 -7.31 -42.58
C GLY A 260 -23.31 -7.37 -44.06
N ARG A 261 -22.43 -8.31 -44.43
CA ARG A 261 -22.05 -8.55 -45.83
C ARG A 261 -23.22 -9.08 -46.66
N MET A 262 -24.07 -9.95 -46.09
CA MET A 262 -25.30 -10.41 -46.77
C MET A 262 -26.29 -9.26 -47.02
N LEU A 263 -26.27 -8.23 -46.18
CA LEU A 263 -27.04 -7.00 -46.36
C LEU A 263 -26.35 -5.94 -47.23
N GLY A 264 -25.21 -6.26 -47.86
CA GLY A 264 -24.47 -5.33 -48.73
C GLY A 264 -23.72 -4.21 -47.99
N LEU A 265 -23.55 -4.30 -46.67
CA LEU A 265 -22.79 -3.30 -45.91
C LEU A 265 -21.28 -3.47 -46.14
N SER A 266 -20.59 -2.35 -46.38
CA SER A 266 -19.12 -2.32 -46.37
C SER A 266 -18.59 -2.68 -44.97
N ASN A 267 -17.41 -3.32 -44.89
CA ASN A 267 -16.77 -3.67 -43.63
C ASN A 267 -16.68 -2.48 -42.66
N PHE A 268 -16.34 -1.28 -43.15
CA PHE A 268 -16.23 -0.07 -42.31
C PHE A 268 -17.57 0.30 -41.66
N LYS A 269 -18.67 0.31 -42.42
CA LYS A 269 -20.02 0.56 -41.90
C LYS A 269 -20.42 -0.51 -40.87
N CYS A 270 -20.13 -1.77 -41.13
CA CYS A 270 -20.42 -2.86 -40.20
C CYS A 270 -19.65 -2.69 -38.87
N TYR A 271 -18.34 -2.39 -38.92
CA TYR A 271 -17.57 -2.14 -37.70
C TYR A 271 -18.05 -0.90 -36.92
N ARG A 272 -18.27 0.22 -37.60
CA ARG A 272 -18.64 1.49 -36.95
C ARG A 272 -20.02 1.46 -36.31
N TYR A 273 -21.02 0.88 -36.99
CA TYR A 273 -22.41 0.98 -36.58
C TYR A 273 -22.95 -0.26 -35.87
N ILE A 274 -22.32 -1.43 -36.02
CA ILE A 274 -22.84 -2.69 -35.47
C ILE A 274 -21.85 -3.26 -34.45
N ILE A 275 -20.62 -3.56 -34.89
CA ILE A 275 -19.67 -4.35 -34.08
C ILE A 275 -19.11 -3.52 -32.92
N LEU A 276 -18.57 -2.31 -33.16
CA LEU A 276 -17.93 -1.52 -32.12
C LEU A 276 -18.89 -1.11 -30.99
N PRO A 277 -20.11 -0.59 -31.25
CA PRO A 277 -21.03 -0.24 -30.16
C PRO A 277 -21.36 -1.43 -29.25
N GLN A 278 -21.60 -2.61 -29.83
CA GLN A 278 -21.90 -3.84 -29.08
C GLN A 278 -20.67 -4.38 -28.33
N ALA A 279 -19.48 -4.35 -28.96
CA ALA A 279 -18.24 -4.76 -28.31
C ALA A 279 -17.89 -3.84 -27.13
N VAL A 280 -18.06 -2.51 -27.28
CA VAL A 280 -17.82 -1.55 -26.19
C VAL A 280 -18.74 -1.83 -25.01
N LYS A 281 -20.03 -2.10 -25.24
CA LYS A 281 -21.00 -2.41 -24.19
C LYS A 281 -20.57 -3.61 -23.34
N THR A 282 -20.05 -4.66 -23.97
CA THR A 282 -19.63 -5.89 -23.28
C THR A 282 -18.24 -5.77 -22.63
N MET A 283 -17.34 -4.98 -23.20
CA MET A 283 -15.97 -4.86 -22.68
C MET A 283 -15.81 -3.79 -21.59
N LEU A 284 -16.70 -2.79 -21.51
CA LEU A 284 -16.58 -1.67 -20.57
C LEU A 284 -16.46 -2.10 -19.09
N PRO A 285 -17.22 -3.10 -18.58
CA PRO A 285 -17.06 -3.57 -17.20
C PRO A 285 -15.69 -4.20 -16.93
N LEU A 286 -15.13 -4.90 -17.94
CA LEU A 286 -13.81 -5.54 -17.86
C LEU A 286 -12.69 -4.50 -17.86
N VAL A 287 -12.80 -3.49 -18.73
CA VAL A 287 -11.91 -2.32 -18.71
C VAL A 287 -11.93 -1.65 -17.33
N GLY A 288 -13.11 -1.52 -16.71
CA GLY A 288 -13.22 -1.02 -15.34
C GLY A 288 -12.53 -1.87 -14.28
N GLY A 289 -12.53 -3.18 -14.46
CA GLY A 289 -11.72 -4.11 -13.66
C GLY A 289 -10.23 -3.78 -13.75
N GLU A 290 -9.72 -3.63 -14.97
CA GLU A 290 -8.31 -3.31 -15.22
C GLU A 290 -7.91 -1.91 -14.72
N LEU A 291 -8.79 -0.91 -14.85
CA LEU A 291 -8.54 0.40 -14.28
C LEU A 291 -8.46 0.38 -12.74
N LYS A 292 -9.25 -0.47 -12.07
CA LYS A 292 -9.09 -0.66 -10.61
C LYS A 292 -7.77 -1.33 -10.25
N LEU A 293 -7.31 -2.29 -11.05
CA LEU A 293 -6.01 -2.91 -10.88
C LEU A 293 -4.88 -1.90 -11.09
N LEU A 294 -4.98 -1.06 -12.12
CA LEU A 294 -4.06 0.05 -12.37
C LEU A 294 -4.03 1.02 -11.18
N LEU A 295 -5.19 1.42 -10.64
CA LEU A 295 -5.25 2.27 -9.45
C LEU A 295 -4.51 1.62 -8.27
N ARG A 296 -4.75 0.34 -7.99
CA ARG A 296 -4.02 -0.37 -6.91
C ARG A 296 -2.52 -0.45 -7.20
N ALA A 297 -2.13 -0.62 -8.46
CA ALA A 297 -0.74 -0.69 -8.84
C ALA A 297 0.02 0.65 -8.70
N THR A 298 -0.69 1.78 -8.66
CA THR A 298 -0.06 3.08 -8.34
C THR A 298 0.55 3.11 -6.93
N SER A 299 0.05 2.29 -5.99
CA SER A 299 0.60 2.19 -4.63
C SER A 299 2.07 1.74 -4.61
N TYR A 300 2.49 1.01 -5.64
CA TYR A 300 3.87 0.59 -5.84
C TYR A 300 4.77 1.72 -6.36
N ALA A 301 4.20 2.82 -6.87
CA ALA A 301 4.98 3.97 -7.27
C ALA A 301 5.74 4.58 -6.07
N GLY A 302 5.31 4.31 -4.83
CA GLY A 302 6.05 4.70 -3.63
C GLY A 302 7.50 4.18 -3.57
N TYR A 303 7.82 3.07 -4.26
CA TYR A 303 9.19 2.55 -4.33
C TYR A 303 10.13 3.40 -5.21
N ILE A 304 9.60 4.27 -6.06
CA ILE A 304 10.37 4.99 -7.08
C ILE A 304 10.08 6.50 -7.07
N ALA A 305 8.81 6.90 -7.03
CA ALA A 305 8.37 8.29 -7.16
C ALA A 305 8.52 9.14 -5.88
N GLN A 306 8.97 8.55 -4.77
CA GLN A 306 9.22 9.16 -3.44
C GLN A 306 8.04 9.93 -2.78
N LYS A 307 6.95 10.23 -3.50
CA LYS A 307 5.82 11.06 -3.07
C LYS A 307 4.47 10.46 -3.47
N ASP A 308 4.30 9.15 -3.28
CA ASP A 308 3.01 8.47 -3.47
C ASP A 308 2.21 8.39 -2.15
N LEU A 309 0.91 8.09 -2.24
CA LEU A 309 0.00 7.98 -1.10
C LEU A 309 0.44 6.91 -0.08
N VAL A 310 1.00 5.77 -0.52
CA VAL A 310 1.58 4.80 0.43
C VAL A 310 2.84 5.35 1.08
N LYS A 311 3.65 6.11 0.35
CA LYS A 311 4.87 6.71 0.90
C LYS A 311 4.58 7.82 1.92
N ALA A 312 3.41 8.47 1.82
CA ALA A 312 2.94 9.39 2.84
C ALA A 312 2.74 8.69 4.20
N VAL A 313 2.37 7.40 4.23
CA VAL A 313 2.27 6.62 5.47
C VAL A 313 3.64 6.50 6.12
N ASP A 314 4.66 6.09 5.36
CA ASP A 314 6.03 5.98 5.88
C ASP A 314 6.55 7.31 6.42
N ALA A 315 6.26 8.41 5.73
CA ALA A 315 6.65 9.75 6.16
C ALA A 315 5.95 10.14 7.47
N ILE A 316 4.65 9.85 7.60
CA ILE A 316 3.90 10.12 8.83
C ILE A 316 4.43 9.28 9.98
N ARG A 317 4.63 7.97 9.74
CA ARG A 317 5.20 7.04 10.72
C ARG A 317 6.56 7.51 11.25
N GLY A 318 7.37 8.11 10.38
CA GLY A 318 8.71 8.59 10.72
C GLY A 318 8.73 9.66 11.82
N PHE A 319 7.65 10.44 11.99
CA PHE A 319 7.55 11.43 13.07
C PHE A 319 6.42 11.14 14.05
N SER A 320 5.37 10.39 13.68
CA SER A 320 4.21 10.11 14.53
C SER A 320 4.41 8.88 15.42
N TYR A 321 5.26 7.94 15.00
CA TYR A 321 5.44 6.60 15.57
C TYR A 321 4.16 5.73 15.59
N ASP A 322 3.06 6.23 15.01
CA ASP A 322 1.80 5.53 14.85
C ASP A 322 1.74 4.92 13.44
N THR A 323 1.66 3.59 13.38
CA THR A 323 1.57 2.85 12.12
C THR A 323 0.12 2.58 11.71
N PHE A 324 -0.76 2.31 12.66
CA PHE A 324 -2.11 1.83 12.38
C PHE A 324 -2.98 2.92 11.72
N MET A 325 -2.96 4.13 12.27
CA MET A 325 -3.88 5.18 11.81
C MET A 325 -3.56 5.72 10.41
N PRO A 326 -2.30 6.03 10.06
CA PRO A 326 -1.99 6.46 8.69
C PRO A 326 -2.34 5.40 7.64
N LEU A 327 -2.16 4.11 7.98
CA LEU A 327 -2.46 2.99 7.08
C LEU A 327 -3.97 2.84 6.84
N LEU A 328 -4.77 2.96 7.91
CA LEU A 328 -6.23 2.91 7.83
C LEU A 328 -6.77 4.06 6.97
N MET A 329 -6.26 5.28 7.17
CA MET A 329 -6.67 6.45 6.41
C MET A 329 -6.33 6.32 4.91
N VAL A 330 -5.10 5.92 4.58
CA VAL A 330 -4.70 5.69 3.18
C VAL A 330 -5.53 4.56 2.54
N SER A 331 -5.84 3.50 3.28
CA SER A 331 -6.70 2.41 2.81
C SER A 331 -8.11 2.90 2.46
N LEU A 332 -8.70 3.76 3.29
CA LEU A 332 -10.00 4.38 3.03
C LEU A 332 -9.97 5.31 1.80
N LEU A 333 -8.87 6.04 1.59
CA LEU A 333 -8.70 6.88 0.40
C LEU A 333 -8.62 6.05 -0.89
N TYR A 334 -7.86 4.95 -0.91
CA TYR A 334 -7.85 4.03 -2.05
C TYR A 334 -9.21 3.38 -2.29
N LEU A 335 -9.95 3.04 -1.23
CA LEU A 335 -11.32 2.52 -1.34
C LEU A 335 -12.26 3.55 -1.99
N LEU A 336 -12.20 4.80 -1.52
CA LEU A 336 -12.99 5.91 -2.06
C LEU A 336 -12.67 6.16 -3.54
N LEU A 337 -11.40 6.19 -3.92
CA LEU A 337 -10.98 6.32 -5.31
C LEU A 337 -11.50 5.16 -6.18
N SER A 338 -11.41 3.92 -5.67
CA SER A 338 -11.95 2.73 -6.36
C SER A 338 -13.46 2.84 -6.58
N TRP A 339 -14.22 3.31 -5.60
CA TRP A 339 -15.66 3.54 -5.75
C TRP A 339 -15.99 4.64 -6.76
N ILE A 340 -15.22 5.73 -6.78
CA ILE A 340 -15.38 6.81 -7.77
C ILE A 340 -15.18 6.24 -9.19
N ILE A 341 -14.17 5.41 -9.41
CA ILE A 341 -13.93 4.78 -10.73
C ILE A 341 -15.14 3.93 -11.14
N VAL A 342 -15.62 3.05 -10.26
CA VAL A 342 -16.77 2.19 -10.55
C VAL A 342 -18.02 3.01 -10.87
N LYS A 343 -18.34 4.00 -10.03
CA LYS A 343 -19.50 4.86 -10.24
C LYS A 343 -19.40 5.69 -11.51
N SER A 344 -18.20 6.18 -11.84
CA SER A 344 -17.96 6.93 -13.08
C SER A 344 -18.19 6.06 -14.31
N LEU A 345 -17.69 4.81 -14.28
CA LEU A 345 -17.88 3.86 -15.37
C LEU A 345 -19.33 3.39 -15.50
N ASP A 346 -20.03 3.13 -14.38
CA ASP A 346 -21.45 2.80 -14.37
C ASP A 346 -22.30 3.95 -14.92
N TYR A 347 -21.95 5.20 -14.57
CA TYR A 347 -22.63 6.38 -15.09
C TYR A 347 -22.42 6.51 -16.60
N ILE A 348 -21.18 6.35 -17.09
CA ILE A 348 -20.86 6.31 -18.51
C ILE A 348 -21.65 5.19 -19.20
N TYR A 349 -21.63 3.97 -18.65
CA TYR A 349 -22.36 2.83 -19.19
C TYR A 349 -23.85 3.14 -19.34
N LYS A 350 -24.50 3.64 -18.27
CA LYS A 350 -25.92 3.97 -18.30
C LYS A 350 -26.25 5.07 -19.31
N LYS A 351 -25.43 6.13 -19.35
CA LYS A 351 -25.64 7.26 -20.26
C LYS A 351 -25.54 6.87 -21.74
N PHE A 352 -24.64 5.94 -22.08
CA PHE A 352 -24.40 5.54 -23.46
C PHE A 352 -25.21 4.32 -23.93
N PHE A 353 -25.63 3.43 -23.02
CA PHE A 353 -26.20 2.12 -23.40
C PHE A 353 -27.58 1.81 -22.80
N ASN A 354 -28.16 2.70 -21.98
CA ASN A 354 -29.44 2.48 -21.30
C ASN A 354 -30.57 3.39 -21.83
N ASN A 355 -30.41 3.87 -23.06
CA ASN A 355 -31.44 4.63 -23.82
C ASN A 355 -32.21 3.75 -24.83
N ASP A 356 -32.13 2.42 -24.70
CA ASP A 356 -32.91 1.46 -25.49
C ASP A 356 -33.98 0.79 -24.62
#